data_AF-A0AAV5UQB0-F1
#
_entry.id   AF-A0AAV5UQB0-F1
#
_cell.length_a   1.000
_cell.length_b   1.000
_cell.length_c   1.000
_cell.angle_alpha   90.00
_cell.angle_beta   90.00
_cell.angle_gamma   90.00
#
_symmetry.space_group_name_H-M   'P 1'
#
loop_
_entity.id
_entity.type
_entity.pdbx_description
1 polymer ?
#
loop_
_entity_poly.entity_id
_entity_poly.type
_entity_poly.pdbx_seq_one_letter_code
_entity_poly.pdbx_strand_id
1 'polypeptide(L)'
;MTFGVLATIDDAQLKPAYRRLNHHHSTVAAVLNGLLSSPRGVAELLHATDTAAPASVDAPSSSSSSCPLPVSTDELTRALHSLLYGHCVFPGDETLLVEVLCSLVHLQIVPHADPRLVLRRGTAAFPRLLRLFTDGLYAVKVFLTEALHDSVMLVLCQDDSFLDIDPNKMLLRFTPSDRTRRFGTDPTTAEYERRVTAHRRNVVEKLVLLTHSFIKGIVDALHSLPASLVWLVQQLHTALVDGKRLPQGQASLICTDLLVTNLLCAAIANPETYGIISDTPVSPIARTNLIQIGQLVQVLALSRHEPPPPIFQVFTRQFEDSPIIGVVDRVLALSLPPMEGGLTGTASASDGGKDGERYAPMQAR
;
A
#
# COMPACT_ATOMS: atom_id res chain seq x y z
N MET A 1 -18.13 -17.77 -8.83
CA MET A 1 -19.19 -17.41 -7.85
C MET A 1 -19.54 -15.91 -7.94
N THR A 2 -19.62 -15.35 -9.15
CA THR A 2 -19.74 -13.90 -9.40
C THR A 2 -21.15 -13.48 -9.82
N PHE A 3 -22.02 -14.43 -10.18
CA PHE A 3 -23.40 -14.14 -10.62
C PHE A 3 -24.41 -13.94 -9.47
N GLY A 4 -24.12 -14.39 -8.24
CA GLY A 4 -25.07 -14.29 -7.12
C GLY A 4 -25.15 -12.90 -6.48
N VAL A 5 -24.06 -12.11 -6.57
CA VAL A 5 -23.99 -10.76 -5.97
C VAL A 5 -24.71 -9.72 -6.83
N LEU A 6 -24.65 -9.86 -8.17
CA LEU A 6 -25.37 -8.96 -9.08
C LEU A 6 -26.89 -9.14 -8.96
N ALA A 7 -27.38 -10.38 -8.86
CA ALA A 7 -28.81 -10.65 -8.66
C ALA A 7 -29.36 -10.10 -7.33
N THR A 8 -28.53 -9.96 -6.30
CA THR A 8 -28.95 -9.40 -4.99
C THR A 8 -28.92 -7.88 -4.95
N ILE A 9 -28.18 -7.22 -5.86
CA ILE A 9 -28.19 -5.75 -6.01
C ILE A 9 -29.42 -5.30 -6.81
N ASP A 10 -29.81 -6.04 -7.86
CA ASP A 10 -31.01 -5.72 -8.64
C ASP A 10 -32.31 -5.83 -7.83
N ASP A 11 -32.35 -6.72 -6.82
CA ASP A 11 -33.45 -6.85 -5.84
C ASP A 11 -33.29 -5.92 -4.61
N ALA A 12 -32.18 -5.17 -4.50
CA ALA A 12 -31.92 -4.32 -3.35
C ALA A 12 -32.81 -3.07 -3.39
N GLN A 13 -33.89 -3.08 -2.61
CA GLN A 13 -34.67 -1.86 -2.35
C GLN A 13 -33.84 -0.85 -1.55
N LEU A 14 -33.29 0.14 -2.24
CA LEU A 14 -32.69 1.34 -1.66
C LEU A 14 -33.75 2.06 -0.80
N LYS A 15 -33.71 1.80 0.50
CA LYS A 15 -34.53 2.51 1.49
C LYS A 15 -33.72 3.68 2.03
N PRO A 16 -34.23 4.92 1.94
CA PRO A 16 -33.58 6.07 2.54
C PRO A 16 -33.27 5.82 4.03
N ALA A 17 -32.05 6.15 4.47
CA ALA A 17 -31.58 5.85 5.82
C ALA A 17 -32.52 6.39 6.92
N TYR A 18 -33.14 7.55 6.71
CA TYR A 18 -34.11 8.13 7.66
C TYR A 18 -35.32 7.22 7.93
N ARG A 19 -35.74 6.38 6.97
CA ARG A 19 -36.85 5.43 7.14
C ARG A 19 -36.48 4.22 8.00
N ARG A 20 -35.19 3.91 8.12
CA ARG A 20 -34.69 2.84 9.00
C ARG A 20 -34.28 3.37 10.36
N LEU A 21 -33.68 4.56 10.40
CA LEU A 21 -33.20 5.19 11.62
C LEU A 21 -34.31 5.90 12.42
N ASN A 22 -35.46 6.20 11.79
CA ASN A 22 -36.60 6.87 12.40
C ASN A 22 -36.16 8.09 13.24
N HIS A 23 -36.44 8.07 14.54
CA HIS A 23 -36.13 9.17 15.47
C HIS A 23 -34.62 9.36 15.74
N HIS A 24 -33.78 8.36 15.43
CA HIS A 24 -32.33 8.45 15.62
C HIS A 24 -31.62 9.07 14.42
N HIS A 25 -32.33 9.34 13.31
CA HIS A 25 -31.72 9.86 12.09
C HIS A 25 -30.96 11.16 12.32
N SER A 26 -31.56 12.12 13.04
CA SER A 26 -30.92 13.42 13.31
C SER A 26 -29.66 13.27 14.17
N THR A 27 -29.70 12.42 15.19
CA THR A 27 -28.56 12.18 16.08
C THR A 27 -27.43 11.48 15.35
N VAL A 28 -27.74 10.42 14.59
CA VAL A 28 -26.74 9.68 13.81
C VAL A 28 -26.13 10.59 12.73
N ALA A 29 -26.95 11.36 12.01
CA ALA A 29 -26.46 12.32 11.03
C ALA A 29 -25.56 13.39 11.67
N ALA A 30 -25.94 13.93 12.84
CA ALA A 30 -25.11 14.90 13.56
C ALA A 30 -23.75 14.30 13.97
N VAL A 31 -23.72 13.06 14.45
CA VAL A 31 -22.48 12.36 14.80
C VAL A 31 -21.60 12.15 13.56
N LEU A 32 -22.16 11.60 12.48
CA LEU A 32 -21.40 11.32 11.25
C LEU A 32 -20.89 12.61 10.61
N ASN A 33 -21.70 13.67 10.56
CA ASN A 33 -21.29 14.98 10.06
C ASN A 33 -20.21 15.61 10.94
N GLY A 34 -20.30 15.44 12.27
CA GLY A 34 -19.28 15.89 13.20
C GLY A 34 -17.93 15.18 12.98
N LEU A 35 -17.96 13.86 12.73
CA LEU A 35 -16.76 13.10 12.38
C LEU A 35 -16.20 13.51 11.01
N LEU A 36 -17.06 13.67 9.99
CA LEU A 36 -16.66 14.09 8.64
C LEU A 36 -16.03 15.49 8.63
N SER A 37 -16.53 16.39 9.48
CA SER A 37 -16.01 17.75 9.62
C SER A 37 -14.67 17.82 10.38
N SER A 38 -14.22 16.71 10.99
CA SER A 38 -13.00 16.67 11.79
C SER A 38 -12.15 15.42 11.48
N PRO A 39 -11.33 15.46 10.40
CA PRO A 39 -10.40 14.39 10.06
C PRO A 39 -9.44 14.05 11.22
N ARG A 40 -9.01 15.07 11.96
CA ARG A 40 -8.20 14.90 13.17
C ARG A 40 -8.94 14.12 14.26
N GLY A 41 -10.23 14.43 14.50
CA GLY A 41 -11.03 13.70 15.48
C GLY A 41 -11.19 12.22 15.12
N VAL A 42 -11.32 11.91 13.83
CA VAL A 42 -11.33 10.52 13.34
C VAL A 42 -9.99 9.83 13.57
N ALA A 43 -8.88 10.52 13.32
CA ALA A 43 -7.54 9.99 13.60
C ALA A 43 -7.30 9.74 15.09
N GLU A 44 -7.73 10.65 15.97
CA GLU A 44 -7.65 10.49 17.42
C GLU A 44 -8.51 9.33 17.91
N LEU A 45 -9.71 9.15 17.37
CA LEU A 45 -10.57 7.99 17.65
C LEU A 45 -9.88 6.67 17.28
N LEU A 46 -9.35 6.57 16.06
CA LEU A 46 -8.62 5.40 15.58
C LEU A 46 -7.39 5.12 16.45
N HIS A 47 -6.60 6.14 16.78
CA HIS A 47 -5.44 5.99 17.65
C HIS A 47 -5.81 5.53 19.07
N ALA A 48 -6.88 6.08 19.65
CA ALA A 48 -7.37 5.67 20.96
C ALA A 48 -7.73 4.17 20.97
N THR A 49 -8.34 3.66 19.89
CA THR A 49 -8.66 2.22 19.78
C THR A 49 -7.42 1.33 19.67
N ASP A 50 -6.34 1.79 19.05
CA ASP A 50 -5.07 1.04 19.04
C ASP A 50 -4.39 1.00 20.41
N THR A 51 -4.55 2.06 21.21
CA THR A 51 -3.96 2.15 22.56
C THR A 51 -4.81 1.48 23.64
N ALA A 52 -6.09 1.25 23.38
CA ALA A 52 -6.98 0.53 24.27
C ALA A 52 -6.50 -0.93 24.36
N ALA A 53 -6.04 -1.34 25.55
CA ALA A 53 -5.55 -2.70 25.76
C ALA A 53 -6.59 -3.74 25.33
N PRO A 54 -6.20 -4.85 24.68
CA PRO A 54 -7.11 -5.96 24.48
C PRO A 54 -7.57 -6.44 25.86
N ALA A 55 -8.89 -6.54 26.08
CA ALA A 55 -9.45 -7.01 27.33
C ALA A 55 -8.79 -8.35 27.69
N SER A 56 -7.89 -8.35 28.67
CA SER A 56 -7.38 -9.58 29.25
C SER A 56 -8.53 -10.24 30.00
N VAL A 57 -8.71 -11.53 29.76
CA VAL A 57 -9.81 -12.32 30.32
C VAL A 57 -9.69 -12.48 31.86
N ASP A 58 -8.59 -12.05 32.47
CA ASP A 58 -8.25 -12.33 33.87
C ASP A 58 -7.88 -11.11 34.75
N ALA A 59 -8.38 -9.89 34.48
CA ALA A 59 -8.13 -8.74 35.34
C ALA A 59 -9.22 -8.55 36.43
N PRO A 60 -8.86 -8.46 37.73
CA PRO A 60 -9.84 -8.23 38.79
C PRO A 60 -10.41 -6.82 38.69
N SER A 61 -11.72 -6.72 38.85
CA SER A 61 -12.51 -5.49 38.78
C SER A 61 -12.16 -4.51 39.90
N SER A 62 -11.09 -3.73 39.74
CA SER A 62 -10.90 -2.53 40.53
C SER A 62 -9.93 -1.56 39.85
N SER A 63 -10.44 -0.33 39.66
CA SER A 63 -9.78 0.92 39.31
C SER A 63 -9.70 1.33 37.83
N SER A 64 -10.39 2.45 37.56
CA SER A 64 -10.38 3.36 36.40
C SER A 64 -11.17 2.93 35.15
N SER A 65 -12.06 3.85 34.78
CA SER A 65 -13.13 3.76 33.80
C SER A 65 -12.64 3.84 32.36
N SER A 66 -12.22 2.70 31.79
CA SER A 66 -12.30 2.53 30.34
C SER A 66 -13.24 1.39 30.06
N CYS A 67 -14.45 1.69 29.58
CA CYS A 67 -15.29 0.67 28.98
C CYS A 67 -14.51 0.15 27.76
N PRO A 68 -14.10 -1.14 27.72
CA PRO A 68 -13.45 -1.68 26.53
C PRO A 68 -14.45 -1.57 25.38
N LEU A 69 -14.04 -0.87 24.32
CA LEU A 69 -14.86 -0.76 23.11
C LEU A 69 -15.08 -2.17 22.55
N PRO A 70 -16.33 -2.56 22.24
CA PRO A 70 -16.65 -3.90 21.76
C PRO A 70 -16.21 -4.16 20.31
N VAL A 71 -15.47 -3.24 19.69
CA VAL A 71 -15.14 -3.22 18.27
C VAL A 71 -13.63 -3.26 18.10
N SER A 72 -13.14 -4.19 17.29
CA SER A 72 -11.71 -4.25 16.97
C SER A 72 -11.29 -3.04 16.14
N THR A 73 -10.04 -2.58 16.26
CA THR A 73 -9.55 -1.44 15.46
C THR A 73 -9.67 -1.72 13.96
N ASP A 74 -9.52 -2.96 13.52
CA ASP A 74 -9.69 -3.34 12.11
C ASP A 74 -11.14 -3.14 11.62
N GLU A 75 -12.12 -3.60 12.39
CA GLU A 75 -13.54 -3.39 12.07
C GLU A 75 -13.91 -1.91 12.07
N LEU A 76 -13.42 -1.14 13.05
CA LEU A 76 -13.65 0.29 13.09
C LEU A 76 -13.03 1.01 11.89
N THR A 77 -11.80 0.66 11.52
CA THR A 77 -11.10 1.25 10.37
C THR A 77 -11.88 0.96 9.08
N ARG A 78 -12.33 -0.28 8.88
CA ARG A 78 -13.17 -0.67 7.72
C ARG A 78 -14.54 0.02 7.73
N ALA A 79 -15.17 0.14 8.90
CA ALA A 79 -16.45 0.81 9.05
C ALA A 79 -16.33 2.30 8.72
N LEU A 80 -15.30 3.00 9.21
CA LEU A 80 -15.09 4.41 8.91
C LEU A 80 -14.78 4.63 7.42
N HIS A 81 -13.90 3.81 6.84
CA HIS A 81 -13.58 3.89 5.41
C HIS A 81 -14.81 3.71 4.51
N SER A 82 -15.70 2.76 4.85
CA SER A 82 -16.90 2.49 4.06
C SER A 82 -18.06 3.45 4.35
N LEU A 83 -18.38 3.69 5.62
CA LEU A 83 -19.55 4.47 6.04
C LEU A 83 -19.32 5.98 5.94
N LEU A 84 -18.14 6.44 6.35
CA LEU A 84 -17.84 7.86 6.47
C LEU A 84 -17.28 8.43 5.17
N TYR A 85 -16.41 7.68 4.51
CA TYR A 85 -15.70 8.13 3.31
C TYR A 85 -16.16 7.42 2.03
N GLY A 86 -17.18 6.56 2.10
CA GLY A 86 -17.79 5.95 0.91
C GLY A 86 -16.81 5.21 0.00
N HIS A 87 -15.75 4.60 0.54
CA HIS A 87 -14.63 4.01 -0.21
C HIS A 87 -13.85 4.99 -1.12
N CYS A 88 -13.90 6.30 -0.82
CA CYS A 88 -13.30 7.37 -1.60
C CYS A 88 -13.77 7.38 -3.07
N VAL A 89 -15.04 7.03 -3.31
CA VAL A 89 -15.65 7.14 -4.65
C VAL A 89 -15.72 8.61 -5.10
N PHE A 90 -15.89 9.54 -4.16
CA PHE A 90 -15.91 10.98 -4.44
C PHE A 90 -14.57 11.64 -4.07
N PRO A 91 -14.07 12.59 -4.88
CA PRO A 91 -12.80 13.29 -4.62
C PRO A 91 -12.75 14.05 -3.28
N GLY A 92 -13.90 14.53 -2.79
CA GLY A 92 -13.99 15.19 -1.49
C GLY A 92 -13.67 14.23 -0.34
N ASP A 93 -14.19 13.00 -0.40
CA ASP A 93 -13.94 11.97 0.61
C ASP A 93 -12.49 11.48 0.56
N GLU A 94 -11.90 11.43 -0.64
CA GLU A 94 -10.47 11.16 -0.84
C GLU A 94 -9.59 12.16 -0.08
N THR A 95 -9.89 13.46 -0.24
CA THR A 95 -9.15 14.55 0.42
C THR A 95 -9.25 14.44 1.94
N LEU A 96 -10.46 14.26 2.47
CA LEU A 96 -10.69 14.11 3.91
C LEU A 96 -9.98 12.88 4.48
N LEU A 97 -10.00 11.75 3.76
CA LEU A 97 -9.33 10.54 4.22
C LEU A 97 -7.81 10.69 4.26
N VAL A 98 -7.25 11.40 3.28
CA VAL A 98 -5.83 11.74 3.23
C VAL A 98 -5.45 12.66 4.40
N GLU A 99 -6.31 13.59 4.82
CA GLU A 99 -6.12 14.39 6.04
C GLU A 99 -6.14 13.53 7.32
N VAL A 100 -7.00 12.50 7.39
CA VAL A 100 -6.99 11.53 8.49
C VAL A 100 -5.66 10.78 8.52
N LEU A 101 -5.17 10.31 7.37
CA LEU A 101 -3.89 9.62 7.25
C LEU A 101 -2.73 10.51 7.72
N CYS A 102 -2.70 11.78 7.33
CA CYS A 102 -1.71 12.75 7.80
C CYS A 102 -1.79 13.00 9.31
N SER A 103 -3.00 13.11 9.86
CA SER A 103 -3.19 13.20 11.31
C SER A 103 -2.66 11.96 12.03
N LEU A 104 -2.90 10.76 11.48
CA LEU A 104 -2.35 9.51 11.99
C LEU A 104 -0.83 9.42 11.87
N VAL A 105 -0.19 10.04 10.87
CA VAL A 105 1.28 10.17 10.83
C VAL A 105 1.80 10.88 12.08
N HIS A 106 1.18 11.99 12.47
CA HIS A 106 1.58 12.75 13.65
C HIS A 106 1.26 12.05 14.97
N LEU A 107 0.21 11.22 15.02
CA LEU A 107 -0.18 10.49 16.23
C LEU A 107 0.58 9.15 16.40
N GLN A 108 0.82 8.43 15.30
CA GLN A 108 1.31 7.05 15.35
C GLN A 108 2.74 6.87 14.83
N ILE A 109 3.16 7.64 13.83
CA ILE A 109 4.45 7.42 13.14
C ILE A 109 5.54 8.31 13.76
N VAL A 110 5.32 9.62 13.83
CA VAL A 110 6.28 10.60 14.37
C VAL A 110 6.67 10.29 15.83
N PRO A 111 5.74 9.98 16.75
CA PRO A 111 6.08 9.74 18.16
C PRO A 111 6.72 8.38 18.41
N HIS A 112 6.50 7.39 17.55
CA HIS A 112 6.92 6.01 17.79
C HIS A 112 8.44 5.83 17.71
N ALA A 113 9.05 5.10 18.64
CA ALA A 113 10.51 4.93 18.73
C ALA A 113 11.15 4.43 17.42
N ASP A 114 10.48 3.49 16.74
CA ASP A 114 10.85 2.99 15.42
C ASP A 114 9.67 3.20 14.44
N PRO A 115 9.61 4.33 13.71
CA PRO A 115 8.50 4.63 12.79
C PRO A 115 8.36 3.59 11.66
N ARG A 116 9.48 3.00 11.23
CA ARG A 116 9.52 1.98 10.17
C ARG A 116 8.81 0.70 10.61
N LEU A 117 8.94 0.33 11.88
CA LEU A 117 8.28 -0.85 12.44
C LEU A 117 6.75 -0.75 12.41
N VAL A 118 6.18 0.46 12.56
CA VAL A 118 4.72 0.67 12.52
C VAL A 118 4.17 0.27 11.15
N LEU A 119 4.83 0.71 10.07
CA LEU A 119 4.47 0.34 8.70
C LEU A 119 4.59 -1.17 8.48
N ARG A 120 5.70 -1.78 8.92
CA ARG A 120 6.00 -3.20 8.70
C ARG A 120 5.08 -4.15 9.46
N ARG A 121 4.70 -3.81 10.69
CA ARG A 121 3.77 -4.62 11.49
C ARG A 121 2.36 -4.60 10.92
N GLY A 122 1.92 -3.46 10.39
CA GLY A 122 0.60 -3.34 9.77
C GLY A 122 -0.58 -3.49 10.74
N THR A 123 -0.34 -3.41 12.05
CA THR A 123 -1.37 -3.62 13.08
C THR A 123 -2.01 -2.32 13.56
N ALA A 124 -1.36 -1.18 13.38
CA ALA A 124 -1.90 0.12 13.74
C ALA A 124 -2.92 0.63 12.71
N ALA A 125 -3.72 1.62 13.08
CA ALA A 125 -4.73 2.22 12.23
C ALA A 125 -4.14 2.88 10.97
N PHE A 126 -2.99 3.56 11.06
CA PHE A 126 -2.33 4.17 9.89
C PHE A 126 -2.10 3.17 8.74
N PRO A 127 -1.31 2.08 8.91
CA PRO A 127 -1.05 1.16 7.81
C PRO A 127 -2.29 0.40 7.34
N ARG A 128 -3.30 0.19 8.22
CA ARG A 128 -4.58 -0.43 7.83
C ARG A 128 -5.40 0.50 6.96
N LEU A 129 -5.55 1.75 7.36
CA LEU A 129 -6.29 2.77 6.61
C LEU A 129 -5.59 3.10 5.30
N LEU A 130 -4.26 3.16 5.29
CA LEU A 130 -3.45 3.33 4.08
C LEU A 130 -3.75 2.23 3.07
N ARG A 131 -3.80 0.96 3.51
CA ARG A 131 -4.14 -0.17 2.64
C ARG A 131 -5.54 -0.03 2.05
N LEU A 132 -6.53 0.28 2.90
CA LEU A 132 -7.90 0.50 2.43
C LEU A 132 -8.00 1.65 1.42
N PHE A 133 -7.27 2.74 1.65
CA PHE A 133 -7.17 3.88 0.75
C PHE A 133 -6.57 3.48 -0.60
N THR A 134 -5.43 2.79 -0.61
CA THR A 134 -4.78 2.37 -1.86
C THR A 134 -5.59 1.31 -2.62
N ASP A 135 -6.28 0.42 -1.90
CA ASP A 135 -7.11 -0.64 -2.51
C ASP A 135 -8.43 -0.08 -3.09
N GLY A 136 -8.98 0.96 -2.44
CA GLY A 136 -10.21 1.64 -2.84
C GLY A 136 -10.03 2.63 -3.99
N LEU A 137 -8.85 3.26 -4.08
CA LEU A 137 -8.62 4.33 -5.04
C LEU A 137 -8.43 3.79 -6.48
N TYR A 138 -9.37 4.08 -7.37
CA TYR A 138 -9.32 3.63 -8.76
C TYR A 138 -8.07 4.13 -9.51
N ALA A 139 -7.62 5.35 -9.22
CA ALA A 139 -6.40 5.91 -9.81
C ALA A 139 -5.15 5.07 -9.49
N VAL A 140 -5.08 4.45 -8.29
CA VAL A 140 -4.00 3.52 -7.95
C VAL A 140 -4.03 2.29 -8.86
N LYS A 141 -5.22 1.75 -9.16
CA LYS A 141 -5.35 0.59 -10.05
C LYS A 141 -4.92 0.91 -11.48
N VAL A 142 -5.24 2.11 -11.96
CA VAL A 142 -4.78 2.58 -13.28
C VAL A 142 -3.25 2.65 -13.30
N PHE A 143 -2.64 3.32 -12.32
CA PHE A 143 -1.18 3.39 -12.18
C PHE A 143 -0.53 2.00 -12.11
N LEU A 144 -1.04 1.10 -11.25
CA LEU A 144 -0.48 -0.24 -11.10
C LEU A 144 -0.64 -1.09 -12.36
N THR A 145 -1.74 -0.94 -13.09
CA THR A 145 -1.95 -1.63 -14.36
C THR A 145 -0.95 -1.13 -15.39
N GLU A 146 -0.79 0.18 -15.53
CA GLU A 146 0.20 0.78 -16.43
C GLU A 146 1.64 0.35 -16.07
N ALA A 147 1.97 0.33 -14.77
CA ALA A 147 3.31 0.02 -14.28
C ALA A 147 3.67 -1.46 -14.40
N LEU A 148 2.71 -2.37 -14.18
CA LEU A 148 3.00 -3.77 -13.88
C LEU A 148 2.38 -4.76 -14.87
N HIS A 149 1.31 -4.41 -15.59
CA HIS A 149 0.52 -5.38 -16.38
C HIS A 149 1.38 -6.17 -17.37
N ASP A 150 2.12 -5.49 -18.24
CA ASP A 150 2.95 -6.14 -19.26
C ASP A 150 4.02 -7.06 -18.64
N SER A 151 4.67 -6.59 -17.58
CA SER A 151 5.71 -7.35 -16.89
C SER A 151 5.15 -8.57 -16.14
N VAL A 152 3.96 -8.43 -15.54
CA VAL A 152 3.22 -9.55 -14.95
C VAL A 152 2.88 -10.56 -16.04
N MET A 153 2.30 -10.12 -17.16
CA MET A 153 1.94 -11.01 -18.27
C MET A 153 3.15 -11.76 -18.84
N LEU A 154 4.31 -11.11 -18.94
CA LEU A 154 5.57 -11.78 -19.33
C LEU A 154 5.94 -12.93 -18.38
N VAL A 155 5.79 -12.75 -17.07
CA VAL A 155 6.04 -13.82 -16.09
C VAL A 155 5.01 -14.93 -16.21
N LEU A 156 3.73 -14.59 -16.40
CA LEU A 156 2.66 -15.58 -16.54
C LEU A 156 2.83 -16.43 -17.81
N CYS A 157 3.37 -15.86 -18.89
CA CYS A 157 3.67 -16.59 -20.13
C CYS A 157 4.95 -17.45 -20.05
N GLN A 158 5.80 -17.25 -19.05
CA GLN A 158 7.10 -17.92 -18.89
C GLN A 158 7.17 -18.70 -17.56
N ASP A 159 6.09 -19.40 -17.20
CA ASP A 159 5.96 -20.11 -15.92
C ASP A 159 6.44 -21.57 -15.95
N ASP A 160 7.33 -21.89 -16.89
CA ASP A 160 7.91 -23.22 -17.13
C ASP A 160 8.90 -23.70 -16.05
N SER A 161 9.41 -22.81 -15.19
CA SER A 161 10.32 -23.17 -14.10
C SER A 161 10.33 -22.17 -12.94
N PHE A 162 10.67 -22.65 -11.74
CA PHE A 162 10.86 -21.80 -10.57
C PHE A 162 12.15 -20.98 -10.68
N LEU A 163 12.05 -19.69 -10.39
CA LEU A 163 13.14 -18.73 -10.39
C LEU A 163 13.57 -18.40 -8.95
N ASP A 164 14.06 -19.39 -8.21
CA ASP A 164 14.46 -19.21 -6.81
C ASP A 164 15.78 -18.39 -6.70
N ILE A 165 15.78 -17.34 -5.87
CA ILE A 165 16.98 -16.53 -5.54
C ILE A 165 18.00 -17.35 -4.75
N ASP A 166 17.51 -18.23 -3.87
CA ASP A 166 18.36 -19.14 -3.09
C ASP A 166 18.73 -20.39 -3.90
N PRO A 167 20.02 -20.59 -4.22
CA PRO A 167 20.47 -21.74 -5.00
C PRO A 167 20.19 -23.07 -4.29
N ASN A 168 20.11 -23.09 -2.96
CA ASN A 168 19.82 -24.30 -2.22
C ASN A 168 18.36 -24.74 -2.38
N LYS A 169 17.43 -23.79 -2.51
CA LYS A 169 16.00 -24.07 -2.71
C LYS A 169 15.72 -24.60 -4.11
N MET A 170 16.44 -24.11 -5.12
CA MET A 170 16.30 -24.54 -6.51
C MET A 170 16.41 -26.06 -6.67
N LEU A 171 17.40 -26.69 -6.05
CA LEU A 171 17.60 -28.14 -6.18
C LEU A 171 16.49 -28.96 -5.51
N LEU A 172 15.83 -28.40 -4.49
CA LEU A 172 14.73 -29.04 -3.77
C LEU A 172 13.42 -29.05 -4.58
N ARG A 173 13.28 -28.22 -5.61
CA ARG A 173 12.11 -28.17 -6.51
C ARG A 173 12.02 -29.38 -7.45
N PHE A 174 13.13 -30.06 -7.70
CA PHE A 174 13.19 -31.20 -8.60
C PHE A 174 12.95 -32.52 -7.86
N THR A 175 12.16 -33.39 -8.47
CA THR A 175 12.08 -34.79 -8.04
C THR A 175 13.45 -35.47 -8.22
N PRO A 176 13.77 -36.54 -7.47
CA PRO A 176 15.03 -37.27 -7.64
C PRO A 176 15.27 -37.75 -9.08
N SER A 177 14.20 -38.15 -9.77
CA SER A 177 14.23 -38.59 -11.16
C SER A 177 14.51 -37.43 -12.12
N ASP A 178 13.87 -36.27 -11.93
CA ASP A 178 14.13 -35.08 -12.76
C ASP A 178 15.53 -34.50 -12.54
N ARG A 179 16.01 -34.54 -11.30
CA ARG A 179 17.36 -34.10 -10.94
C ARG A 179 18.40 -34.95 -11.66
N THR A 180 18.22 -36.27 -11.64
CA THR A 180 19.06 -37.22 -12.38
C THR A 180 19.04 -36.95 -13.88
N ARG A 181 17.85 -36.71 -14.46
CA ARG A 181 17.69 -36.42 -15.89
C ARG A 181 18.35 -35.11 -16.32
N ARG A 182 18.22 -34.04 -15.52
CA ARG A 182 18.71 -32.70 -15.85
C ARG A 182 20.19 -32.52 -15.56
N PHE A 183 20.66 -33.04 -14.42
CA PHE A 183 21.99 -32.75 -13.90
C PHE A 183 22.92 -33.97 -13.91
N GLY A 184 22.39 -35.19 -13.91
CA GLY A 184 23.15 -36.45 -13.88
C GLY A 184 22.94 -37.27 -12.61
N THR A 185 23.39 -38.52 -12.61
CA THR A 185 23.18 -39.50 -11.52
C THR A 185 24.02 -39.24 -10.28
N ASP A 186 25.24 -38.73 -10.45
CA ASP A 186 26.19 -38.57 -9.35
C ASP A 186 26.44 -37.08 -9.06
N PRO A 187 26.03 -36.59 -7.87
CA PRO A 187 26.22 -35.19 -7.49
C PRO A 187 27.69 -34.80 -7.28
N THR A 188 28.61 -35.77 -7.16
CA THR A 188 30.04 -35.52 -6.95
C THR A 188 30.82 -35.35 -8.25
N THR A 189 30.17 -35.54 -9.40
CA THR A 189 30.82 -35.43 -10.71
C THR A 189 30.92 -33.97 -11.16
N ALA A 190 32.08 -33.59 -11.71
CA ALA A 190 32.31 -32.23 -12.23
C ALA A 190 31.28 -31.80 -13.33
N GLU A 191 30.79 -32.75 -14.12
CA GLU A 191 29.74 -32.50 -15.11
C GLU A 191 28.38 -32.15 -14.46
N TYR A 192 28.05 -32.75 -13.32
CA TYR A 192 26.85 -32.41 -12.56
C TYR A 192 26.93 -30.97 -12.03
N GLU A 193 28.06 -30.61 -11.41
CA GLU A 193 28.30 -29.25 -10.92
C GLU A 193 28.25 -28.22 -12.06
N ARG A 194 28.82 -28.54 -13.22
CA ARG A 194 28.76 -27.69 -14.41
C ARG A 194 27.33 -27.44 -14.86
N ARG A 195 26.48 -28.47 -14.92
CA ARG A 195 25.07 -28.35 -15.33
C ARG A 195 24.23 -27.58 -14.32
N VAL A 196 24.43 -27.81 -13.03
CA VAL A 196 23.77 -27.03 -11.96
C VAL A 196 24.18 -25.56 -12.06
N THR A 197 25.47 -25.29 -12.26
CA THR A 197 25.97 -23.92 -12.43
C THR A 197 25.39 -23.24 -13.66
N ALA A 198 25.29 -23.95 -14.80
CA ALA A 198 24.68 -23.42 -16.02
C ALA A 198 23.19 -23.12 -15.81
N HIS A 199 22.45 -24.01 -15.14
CA HIS A 199 21.05 -23.77 -14.82
C HIS A 199 20.88 -22.58 -13.87
N ARG A 200 21.74 -22.44 -12.86
CA ARG A 200 21.75 -21.29 -11.96
C ARG A 200 21.99 -19.98 -12.71
N ARG A 201 22.91 -19.95 -13.67
CA ARG A 201 23.14 -18.76 -14.51
C ARG A 201 21.89 -18.39 -15.29
N ASN A 202 21.22 -19.36 -15.90
CA ASN A 202 19.96 -19.11 -16.62
C ASN A 202 18.86 -18.53 -15.71
N VAL A 203 18.71 -19.07 -14.48
CA VAL A 203 17.75 -18.53 -13.50
C VAL A 203 18.08 -17.09 -13.14
N VAL A 204 19.37 -16.79 -12.88
CA VAL A 204 19.82 -15.43 -12.59
C VAL A 204 19.54 -14.48 -13.76
N GLU A 205 19.90 -14.88 -14.97
CA GLU A 205 19.65 -14.09 -16.19
C GLU A 205 18.15 -13.82 -16.39
N LYS A 206 17.29 -14.84 -16.26
CA LYS A 206 15.83 -14.67 -16.35
C LYS A 206 15.29 -13.72 -15.30
N LEU A 207 15.71 -13.86 -14.03
CA LEU A 207 15.30 -12.95 -12.96
C LEU A 207 15.72 -11.52 -13.24
N VAL A 208 16.98 -11.31 -13.66
CA VAL A 208 17.49 -9.98 -13.99
C VAL A 208 16.68 -9.33 -15.11
N LEU A 209 16.42 -10.07 -16.20
CA LEU A 209 15.63 -9.58 -17.33
C LEU A 209 14.20 -9.20 -16.94
N LEU A 210 13.52 -10.08 -16.19
CA LEU A 210 12.15 -9.83 -15.73
C LEU A 210 12.13 -8.65 -14.76
N THR A 211 13.03 -8.60 -13.78
CA THR A 211 13.14 -7.47 -12.84
C THR A 211 13.41 -6.15 -13.56
N HIS A 212 14.24 -6.12 -14.61
CA HIS A 212 14.41 -4.93 -15.45
C HIS A 212 13.11 -4.49 -16.10
N SER A 213 12.31 -5.42 -16.62
CA SER A 213 10.99 -5.11 -17.20
C SER A 213 10.08 -4.44 -16.19
N PHE A 214 10.00 -4.99 -14.97
CA PHE A 214 9.21 -4.40 -13.88
C PHE A 214 9.68 -3.00 -13.50
N ILE A 215 11.00 -2.82 -13.34
CA ILE A 215 11.58 -1.52 -12.98
C ILE A 215 11.29 -0.47 -14.06
N LYS A 216 11.42 -0.86 -15.34
CA LYS A 216 11.11 0.02 -16.46
C LYS A 216 9.63 0.45 -16.42
N GLY A 217 8.70 -0.50 -16.31
CA GLY A 217 7.27 -0.20 -16.25
C GLY A 217 6.91 0.72 -15.08
N ILE A 218 7.46 0.45 -13.89
CA ILE A 218 7.27 1.32 -12.71
C ILE A 218 7.74 2.75 -12.98
N VAL A 219 8.94 2.92 -13.54
CA VAL A 219 9.54 4.23 -13.77
C VAL A 219 8.79 5.00 -14.86
N ASP A 220 8.41 4.33 -15.95
CA ASP A 220 7.66 4.92 -17.06
C ASP A 220 6.28 5.41 -16.59
N ALA A 221 5.63 4.66 -15.70
CA ALA A 221 4.31 4.98 -15.14
C ALA A 221 4.32 5.97 -13.96
N LEU A 222 5.48 6.43 -13.45
CA LEU A 222 5.51 7.32 -12.27
C LEU A 222 4.68 8.60 -12.43
N HIS A 223 4.51 9.06 -13.67
CA HIS A 223 3.72 10.25 -13.98
C HIS A 223 2.22 10.07 -13.72
N SER A 224 1.71 8.83 -13.69
CA SER A 224 0.31 8.51 -13.40
C SER A 224 0.04 8.15 -11.94
N LEU A 225 1.07 8.26 -11.07
CA LEU A 225 0.92 8.06 -9.63
C LEU A 225 -0.10 9.07 -9.06
N PRO A 226 -1.12 8.63 -8.29
CA PRO A 226 -2.18 9.53 -7.82
C PRO A 226 -1.65 10.68 -6.98
N ALA A 227 -2.13 11.90 -7.27
CA ALA A 227 -1.69 13.12 -6.60
C ALA A 227 -1.86 13.06 -5.07
N SER A 228 -2.96 12.48 -4.59
CA SER A 228 -3.24 12.25 -3.18
C SER A 228 -2.20 11.35 -2.50
N LEU A 229 -1.73 10.31 -3.18
CA LEU A 229 -0.70 9.41 -2.69
C LEU A 229 0.68 10.08 -2.69
N VAL A 230 1.01 10.83 -3.75
CA VAL A 230 2.24 11.64 -3.80
C VAL A 230 2.26 12.63 -2.64
N TRP A 231 1.14 13.34 -2.42
CA TRP A 231 1.01 14.31 -1.35
C TRP A 231 1.19 13.64 0.02
N LEU A 232 0.54 12.49 0.26
CA LEU A 232 0.69 11.74 1.50
C LEU A 232 2.15 11.35 1.77
N VAL A 233 2.89 10.93 0.73
CA VAL A 233 4.31 10.59 0.84
C VAL A 233 5.15 11.83 1.17
N GLN A 234 4.87 12.97 0.54
CA GLN A 234 5.53 14.24 0.84
C GLN A 234 5.24 14.71 2.27
N GLN A 235 4.00 14.58 2.74
CA GLN A 235 3.63 14.91 4.12
C GLN A 235 4.29 13.97 5.13
N LEU A 236 4.34 12.67 4.86
CA LEU A 236 5.05 11.71 5.69
C LEU A 236 6.54 12.07 5.79
N HIS A 237 7.19 12.33 4.65
CA HIS A 237 8.60 12.71 4.63
C HIS A 237 8.84 13.99 5.43
N THR A 238 8.03 15.03 5.20
CA THR A 238 8.12 16.32 5.91
C THR A 238 7.91 16.14 7.42
N ALA A 239 6.90 15.39 7.83
CA ALA A 239 6.62 15.12 9.24
C ALA A 239 7.77 14.35 9.94
N LEU A 240 8.44 13.44 9.24
CA LEU A 240 9.60 12.70 9.75
C LEU A 240 10.86 13.57 9.85
N VAL A 241 11.10 14.43 8.87
CA VAL A 241 12.27 15.33 8.86
C VAL A 241 12.08 16.50 9.83
N ASP A 242 10.96 17.20 9.77
CA ASP A 242 10.76 18.43 10.55
C ASP A 242 10.23 18.12 11.95
N GLY A 243 9.26 17.20 12.04
CA GLY A 243 8.63 16.82 13.31
C GLY A 243 9.52 15.91 14.15
N LYS A 244 9.95 14.77 13.59
CA LYS A 244 10.78 13.79 14.31
C LYS A 244 12.29 14.11 14.28
N ARG A 245 12.75 14.99 13.37
CA ARG A 245 14.17 15.30 13.17
C ARG A 245 15.02 14.10 12.73
N LEU A 246 14.44 13.22 11.91
CA LEU A 246 15.22 12.14 11.29
C LEU A 246 16.15 12.68 10.20
N PRO A 247 17.32 12.05 9.98
CA PRO A 247 18.11 12.28 8.78
C PRO A 247 17.28 12.02 7.53
N GLN A 248 17.44 12.84 6.48
CA GLN A 248 16.70 12.71 5.22
C GLN A 248 16.74 11.27 4.68
N GLY A 249 17.90 10.62 4.69
CA GLY A 249 18.03 9.22 4.26
C GLY A 249 17.16 8.23 5.03
N GLN A 250 16.94 8.43 6.33
CA GLN A 250 16.04 7.58 7.12
C GLN A 250 14.56 7.88 6.84
N ALA A 251 14.21 9.14 6.60
CA ALA A 251 12.85 9.51 6.18
C ALA A 251 12.52 8.91 4.79
N SER A 252 13.44 9.01 3.83
CA SER A 252 13.33 8.39 2.50
C SER A 252 13.22 6.87 2.59
N LEU A 253 13.92 6.22 3.52
CA LEU A 253 13.83 4.78 3.77
C LEU A 253 12.40 4.37 4.19
N ILE A 254 11.79 5.12 5.10
CA ILE A 254 10.41 4.85 5.56
C ILE A 254 9.41 5.08 4.41
N CYS A 255 9.61 6.13 3.61
CA CYS A 255 8.79 6.39 2.42
C CYS A 255 8.97 5.30 1.35
N THR A 256 10.16 4.72 1.23
CA THR A 256 10.45 3.58 0.34
C THR A 256 9.68 2.35 0.79
N ASP A 257 9.62 2.07 2.09
CA ASP A 257 8.78 0.99 2.60
C ASP A 257 7.29 1.24 2.31
N LEU A 258 6.81 2.48 2.42
CA LEU A 258 5.43 2.81 2.10
C LEU A 258 5.09 2.55 0.62
N LEU A 259 5.87 3.11 -0.31
CA LEU A 259 5.56 3.03 -1.74
C LEU A 259 6.01 1.70 -2.37
N VAL A 260 7.25 1.29 -2.11
CA VAL A 260 7.83 0.14 -2.80
C VAL A 260 7.43 -1.15 -2.09
N THR A 261 7.65 -1.25 -0.78
CA THR A 261 7.37 -2.49 -0.04
C THR A 261 5.86 -2.74 0.07
N ASN A 262 5.09 -1.76 0.55
CA ASN A 262 3.68 -1.97 0.91
C ASN A 262 2.70 -1.85 -0.26
N LEU A 263 3.05 -1.13 -1.33
CA LEU A 263 2.20 -0.98 -2.51
C LEU A 263 2.74 -1.78 -3.70
N LEU A 264 3.90 -1.41 -4.25
CA LEU A 264 4.40 -2.03 -5.49
C LEU A 264 4.72 -3.51 -5.33
N CYS A 265 5.47 -3.91 -4.30
CA CYS A 265 5.86 -5.31 -4.11
C CYS A 265 4.67 -6.19 -3.73
N ALA A 266 3.71 -5.66 -2.97
CA ALA A 266 2.46 -6.36 -2.67
C ALA A 266 1.64 -6.60 -3.95
N ALA A 267 1.59 -5.60 -4.84
CA ALA A 267 0.93 -5.67 -6.14
C ALA A 267 1.63 -6.62 -7.13
N ILE A 268 2.97 -6.65 -7.14
CA ILE A 268 3.75 -7.61 -7.92
C ILE A 268 3.46 -9.04 -7.45
N ALA A 269 3.41 -9.28 -6.14
CA ALA A 269 3.22 -10.61 -5.58
C ALA A 269 1.80 -11.17 -5.80
N ASN A 270 0.78 -10.32 -5.81
CA ASN A 270 -0.63 -10.70 -5.93
C ASN A 270 -1.36 -9.79 -6.94
N PRO A 271 -1.01 -9.82 -8.23
CA PRO A 271 -1.55 -8.89 -9.22
C PRO A 271 -3.08 -8.96 -9.34
N GLU A 272 -3.68 -10.12 -9.08
CA GLU A 272 -5.12 -10.34 -9.08
C GLU A 272 -5.85 -9.54 -7.98
N THR A 273 -5.24 -9.32 -6.81
CA THR A 273 -5.91 -8.60 -5.71
C THR A 273 -5.94 -7.10 -5.96
N TYR A 274 -5.04 -6.59 -6.79
CA TYR A 274 -4.94 -5.19 -7.18
C TYR A 274 -5.66 -4.88 -8.50
N GLY A 275 -6.25 -5.88 -9.15
CA GLY A 275 -6.97 -5.71 -10.41
C GLY A 275 -6.06 -5.43 -11.62
N ILE A 276 -4.76 -5.77 -11.53
CA ILE A 276 -3.80 -5.61 -12.63
C ILE A 276 -4.10 -6.63 -13.75
N ILE A 277 -4.60 -7.80 -13.36
CA ILE A 277 -5.06 -8.86 -14.25
C ILE A 277 -6.51 -9.21 -13.88
N SER A 278 -7.35 -9.46 -14.89
CA SER A 278 -8.77 -9.78 -14.67
C SER A 278 -9.01 -11.29 -14.56
N ASP A 279 -8.74 -12.03 -15.63
CA ASP A 279 -9.19 -13.42 -15.79
C ASP A 279 -8.03 -14.41 -15.99
N THR A 280 -6.78 -13.92 -16.02
CA THR A 280 -5.61 -14.79 -16.21
C THR A 280 -5.28 -15.50 -14.89
N PRO A 281 -5.38 -16.84 -14.81
CA PRO A 281 -5.04 -17.56 -13.61
C PRO A 281 -3.53 -17.50 -13.35
N VAL A 282 -3.15 -17.17 -12.13
CA VAL A 282 -1.73 -17.15 -11.73
C VAL A 282 -1.35 -18.50 -11.15
N SER A 283 -0.48 -19.23 -11.86
CA SER A 283 0.02 -20.54 -11.41
C SER A 283 0.86 -20.43 -10.13
N PRO A 284 1.05 -21.53 -9.37
CA PRO A 284 1.94 -21.53 -8.20
C PRO A 284 3.39 -21.18 -8.54
N ILE A 285 3.85 -21.56 -9.74
CA ILE A 285 5.19 -21.24 -10.24
C ILE A 285 5.29 -19.75 -10.51
N ALA A 286 4.36 -19.20 -11.30
CA ALA A 286 4.31 -17.78 -11.61
C ALA A 286 4.27 -16.91 -10.34
N ARG A 287 3.44 -17.26 -9.35
CA ARG A 287 3.38 -16.54 -8.07
C ARG A 287 4.67 -16.60 -7.27
N THR A 288 5.34 -17.76 -7.25
CA THR A 288 6.67 -17.85 -6.63
C THR A 288 7.63 -16.92 -7.34
N ASN A 289 7.65 -16.92 -8.67
CA ASN A 289 8.54 -16.08 -9.48
C ASN A 289 8.25 -14.58 -9.26
N LEU A 290 6.98 -14.19 -9.24
CA LEU A 290 6.54 -12.82 -8.92
C LEU A 290 7.01 -12.38 -7.53
N ILE A 291 6.89 -13.25 -6.51
CA ILE A 291 7.41 -12.95 -5.16
C ILE A 291 8.93 -12.74 -5.19
N GLN A 292 9.68 -13.56 -5.93
CA GLN A 292 11.14 -13.40 -6.06
C GLN A 292 11.49 -12.07 -6.76
N ILE A 293 10.77 -11.71 -7.81
CA ILE A 293 10.94 -10.43 -8.51
C ILE A 293 10.61 -9.26 -7.57
N GLY A 294 9.50 -9.32 -6.83
CA GLY A 294 9.13 -8.32 -5.83
C GLY A 294 10.21 -8.14 -4.76
N GLN A 295 10.80 -9.24 -4.27
CA GLN A 295 11.92 -9.19 -3.33
C GLN A 295 13.16 -8.51 -3.94
N LEU A 296 13.48 -8.76 -5.21
CA LEU A 296 14.57 -8.07 -5.90
C LEU A 296 14.30 -6.57 -6.03
N VAL A 297 13.11 -6.18 -6.50
CA VAL A 297 12.71 -4.77 -6.60
C VAL A 297 12.80 -4.08 -5.25
N GLN A 298 12.31 -4.73 -4.18
CA GLN A 298 12.38 -4.23 -2.82
C GLN A 298 13.83 -4.02 -2.36
N VAL A 299 14.70 -5.03 -2.49
CA VAL A 299 16.10 -4.96 -2.08
C VAL A 299 16.84 -3.87 -2.86
N LEU A 300 16.59 -3.73 -4.16
CA LEU A 300 17.19 -2.69 -4.98
C LEU A 300 16.75 -1.29 -4.51
N ALA A 301 15.46 -1.07 -4.29
CA ALA A 301 14.97 0.24 -3.82
C ALA A 301 15.54 0.62 -2.44
N LEU A 302 15.73 -0.36 -1.56
CA LEU A 302 16.27 -0.15 -0.20
C LEU A 302 17.80 -0.06 -0.16
N SER A 303 18.51 -0.50 -1.22
CA SER A 303 19.97 -0.65 -1.25
C SER A 303 20.76 0.65 -0.98
N ARG A 304 20.18 1.81 -1.29
CA ARG A 304 20.79 3.13 -0.99
C ARG A 304 20.76 3.49 0.50
N HIS A 305 19.94 2.81 1.29
CA HIS A 305 19.71 3.10 2.70
C HIS A 305 20.25 1.99 3.61
N GLU A 306 20.19 0.74 3.15
CA GLU A 306 20.68 -0.42 3.89
C GLU A 306 21.38 -1.41 2.96
N PRO A 307 22.48 -2.05 3.40
CA PRO A 307 23.21 -2.98 2.56
C PRO A 307 22.35 -4.22 2.26
N PRO A 308 22.34 -4.70 1.00
CA PRO A 308 21.56 -5.87 0.62
C PRO A 308 22.12 -7.14 1.28
N PRO A 309 21.26 -8.11 1.65
CA PRO A 309 21.73 -9.38 2.20
C PRO A 309 22.64 -10.12 1.20
N PRO A 310 23.62 -10.94 1.67
CA PRO A 310 24.64 -11.55 0.81
C PRO A 310 24.08 -12.37 -0.36
N ILE A 311 22.94 -13.02 -0.16
CA ILE A 311 22.27 -13.85 -1.17
C ILE A 311 21.82 -13.03 -2.41
N PHE A 312 21.57 -11.74 -2.24
CA PHE A 312 21.14 -10.85 -3.32
C PHE A 312 22.31 -10.23 -4.10
N GLN A 313 23.56 -10.31 -3.61
CA GLN A 313 24.71 -9.60 -4.19
C GLN A 313 24.96 -9.93 -5.67
N VAL A 314 24.73 -11.18 -6.08
CA VAL A 314 24.88 -11.61 -7.48
C VAL A 314 23.92 -10.85 -8.39
N PHE A 315 22.73 -10.52 -7.88
CA PHE A 315 21.72 -9.78 -8.60
C PHE A 315 21.97 -8.28 -8.53
N THR A 316 22.22 -7.71 -7.33
CA THR A 316 22.34 -6.25 -7.17
C THR A 316 23.47 -5.64 -8.00
N ARG A 317 24.56 -6.39 -8.25
CA ARG A 317 25.65 -5.97 -9.15
C ARG A 317 25.21 -5.77 -10.61
N GLN A 318 24.11 -6.37 -11.03
CA GLN A 318 23.53 -6.18 -12.37
C GLN A 318 22.67 -4.91 -12.45
N PHE A 319 22.47 -4.21 -11.33
CA PHE A 319 21.52 -3.10 -11.18
C PHE A 319 22.15 -1.87 -10.51
N GLU A 320 23.46 -1.68 -10.59
CA GLU A 320 24.18 -0.61 -9.87
C GLU A 320 23.60 0.79 -10.17
N ASP A 321 23.21 1.06 -11.42
CA ASP A 321 22.60 2.34 -11.85
C ASP A 321 21.08 2.27 -12.05
N SER A 322 20.42 1.33 -11.36
CA SER A 322 18.99 1.09 -11.58
C SER A 322 18.14 2.30 -11.15
N PRO A 323 17.20 2.77 -11.99
CA PRO A 323 16.37 3.94 -11.68
C PRO A 323 15.39 3.73 -10.52
N ILE A 324 15.18 2.47 -10.10
CA ILE A 324 14.43 2.16 -8.88
C ILE A 324 15.17 2.62 -7.62
N ILE A 325 16.50 2.71 -7.69
CA ILE A 325 17.34 3.25 -6.62
C ILE A 325 17.07 4.76 -6.57
N GLY A 326 16.38 5.19 -5.50
CA GLY A 326 15.96 6.57 -5.35
C GLY A 326 14.67 6.94 -6.07
N VAL A 327 13.81 5.97 -6.42
CA VAL A 327 12.47 6.21 -6.96
C VAL A 327 11.65 7.18 -6.08
N VAL A 328 11.80 7.09 -4.75
CA VAL A 328 11.12 7.97 -3.81
C VAL A 328 11.57 9.42 -3.93
N ASP A 329 12.84 9.69 -4.22
CA ASP A 329 13.29 11.08 -4.40
C ASP A 329 12.63 11.72 -5.62
N ARG A 330 12.38 10.91 -6.67
CA ARG A 330 11.64 11.37 -7.86
C ARG A 330 10.19 11.70 -7.49
N VAL A 331 9.54 10.84 -6.69
CA VAL A 331 8.18 11.07 -6.20
C VAL A 331 8.11 12.32 -5.31
N LEU A 332 9.07 12.50 -4.40
CA LEU A 332 9.15 13.67 -3.55
C LEU A 332 9.38 14.96 -4.35
N ALA A 333 10.07 14.88 -5.49
CA ALA A 333 10.31 16.00 -6.39
C ALA A 333 9.12 16.33 -7.33
N LEU A 334 8.07 15.51 -7.37
CA LEU A 334 6.88 15.80 -8.18
C LEU A 334 6.18 17.05 -7.66
N SER A 335 5.97 18.02 -8.56
CA SER A 335 5.15 19.19 -8.28
C SER A 335 3.68 18.81 -8.46
N LEU A 336 2.90 18.95 -7.39
CA LEU A 336 1.46 18.69 -7.42
C LEU A 336 0.68 19.99 -7.61
N PRO A 337 -0.43 19.97 -8.36
CA PRO A 337 -1.42 21.04 -8.25
C PRO A 337 -1.96 21.07 -6.81
N PRO A 338 -2.33 22.25 -6.28
CA PRO A 338 -3.03 22.31 -5.00
C PRO A 338 -4.29 21.45 -5.08
N MET A 339 -4.49 20.52 -4.13
CA MET A 339 -5.77 19.80 -4.06
C MET A 339 -6.89 20.82 -3.93
N GLU A 340 -7.86 20.80 -4.85
CA GLU A 340 -9.01 21.70 -4.84
C GLU A 340 -9.86 21.41 -3.62
N GLY A 341 -9.59 22.15 -2.54
CA GLY A 341 -10.16 21.88 -1.22
C GLY A 341 -9.30 22.46 -0.10
N GLY A 342 -8.96 23.75 -0.19
CA GLY A 342 -8.53 24.60 0.92
C GLY A 342 -7.42 24.07 1.84
N LEU A 343 -6.16 24.23 1.45
CA LEU A 343 -5.01 24.04 2.35
C LEU A 343 -4.02 25.21 2.31
N THR A 344 -4.49 26.40 2.71
CA THR A 344 -3.65 27.40 3.40
C THR A 344 -4.52 28.19 4.37
N GLY A 345 -4.35 27.93 5.66
CA GLY A 345 -5.00 28.66 6.74
C GLY A 345 -4.07 28.80 7.93
N THR A 346 -2.87 29.33 7.72
CA THR A 346 -2.10 29.93 8.80
C THR A 346 -2.88 31.17 9.27
N ALA A 347 -3.63 31.02 10.37
CA ALA A 347 -4.30 32.13 11.01
C ALA A 347 -3.25 33.07 11.62
N SER A 348 -2.81 34.05 10.83
CA SER A 348 -2.33 35.33 11.34
C SER A 348 -3.51 36.29 11.33
N ALA A 349 -3.77 36.88 12.49
CA ALA A 349 -4.82 37.87 12.70
C ALA A 349 -4.56 39.13 11.86
N SER A 350 -5.57 39.61 11.13
CA SER A 350 -6.25 40.89 11.40
C SER A 350 -7.02 41.39 10.17
N ASP A 351 -8.20 41.93 10.47
CA ASP A 351 -8.81 43.11 9.85
C ASP A 351 -9.78 42.96 8.67
N GLY A 352 -11.05 43.19 9.00
CA GLY A 352 -11.89 44.22 8.37
C GLY A 352 -12.25 44.10 6.89
N GLY A 353 -13.51 43.78 6.58
CA GLY A 353 -14.07 44.10 5.27
C GLY A 353 -15.41 43.46 4.98
N LYS A 354 -16.47 44.27 5.04
CA LYS A 354 -17.81 43.94 4.55
C LYS A 354 -17.73 43.64 3.04
N ASP A 355 -18.51 42.68 2.56
CA ASP A 355 -19.51 42.90 1.52
C ASP A 355 -20.27 41.59 1.21
N GLY A 356 -21.59 41.73 1.07
CA GLY A 356 -22.49 40.64 0.75
C GLY A 356 -22.96 40.72 -0.70
N GLU A 357 -23.10 39.57 -1.34
CA GLU A 357 -23.90 39.37 -2.57
C GLU A 357 -24.34 37.90 -2.60
N ARG A 358 -25.60 37.64 -2.25
CA ARG A 358 -26.71 37.30 -3.17
C ARG A 358 -26.52 36.03 -4.00
N TYR A 359 -27.02 34.93 -3.44
CA TYR A 359 -27.50 33.77 -4.20
C TYR A 359 -28.68 34.17 -5.12
N ALA A 360 -28.56 33.85 -6.41
CA ALA A 360 -29.69 33.80 -7.34
C ALA A 360 -29.90 32.34 -7.78
N PRO A 361 -31.13 31.78 -7.72
CA PRO A 361 -31.40 30.45 -8.23
C PRO A 361 -31.70 30.47 -9.74
N MET A 362 -31.08 29.53 -10.44
CA MET A 362 -31.26 29.27 -11.86
C MET A 362 -32.63 28.64 -12.11
N GLN A 363 -33.49 29.33 -12.87
CA GLN A 363 -34.79 28.80 -13.33
C GLN A 363 -34.60 27.94 -14.58
N ALA A 364 -35.30 26.82 -14.60
CA ALA A 364 -35.43 25.94 -15.75
C ALA A 364 -36.43 26.51 -16.77
N ARG A 365 -35.98 26.67 -18.03
CA ARG A 365 -36.70 26.23 -19.23
C ARG A 365 -35.78 26.20 -20.43
#